data_AF-A0A662Q6Q4-F1
#
_entry.id   AF-A0A662Q6Q4-F1
#
_cell.length_a   1.000
_cell.length_b   1.000
_cell.length_c   1.000
_cell.angle_alpha   90.00
_cell.angle_beta   90.00
_cell.angle_gamma   90.00
#
_symmetry.space_group_name_H-M   'P 1'
#
loop_
_entity.id
_entity.type
_entity.pdbx_description
1 polymer ?
#
loop_
_entity_poly.entity_id
_entity_poly.type
_entity_poly.pdbx_seq_one_letter_code
_entity_poly.pdbx_strand_id
1 'polypeptide(L)'
;MRDEIEKISSFGNRWVGSEGEKSTRKYIFKRFQEIGLEDIEIEEFDCLRYTPRYSKLSIEAPLQETIPCFPLEYSGDGIVEGEVVYVADGSEESIRALKNLGYSLKGKIALLLSDTPAFKIPRLLKEGVAGFIVASDTPENLIPAFAAKTYPPELEDPMRWRLTVPGVIISRK
;
A
#
# COMPACT_ATOMS: atom_id res chain seq x y z
N MET A 1 -24.84 13.92 5.53
CA MET A 1 -23.37 13.76 5.44
C MET A 1 -22.87 12.64 6.34
N ARG A 2 -23.15 12.65 7.66
CA ARG A 2 -22.75 11.58 8.58
C ARG A 2 -23.23 10.19 8.12
N ASP A 3 -24.53 10.06 7.82
CA ASP A 3 -25.14 8.77 7.45
C ASP A 3 -24.50 8.17 6.19
N GLU A 4 -24.15 9.03 5.21
CA GLU A 4 -23.45 8.61 3.99
C GLU A 4 -22.05 8.07 4.28
N ILE A 5 -21.32 8.74 5.18
CA ILE A 5 -19.97 8.33 5.60
C ILE A 5 -20.06 6.98 6.35
N GLU A 6 -20.98 6.85 7.29
CA GLU A 6 -21.19 5.62 8.04
C GLU A 6 -21.58 4.46 7.10
N LYS A 7 -22.48 4.73 6.14
CA LYS A 7 -22.91 3.73 5.17
C LYS A 7 -21.77 3.27 4.26
N ILE A 8 -21.01 4.19 3.68
CA ILE A 8 -19.86 3.84 2.83
C ILE A 8 -18.79 3.10 3.63
N SER A 9 -18.52 3.53 4.86
CA SER A 9 -17.52 2.88 5.73
C SER A 9 -17.94 1.47 6.13
N SER A 10 -19.25 1.20 6.26
CA SER A 10 -19.77 -0.13 6.58
C SER A 10 -19.51 -1.20 5.51
N PHE A 11 -19.15 -0.79 4.29
CA PHE A 11 -18.79 -1.74 3.22
C PHE A 11 -17.37 -2.32 3.37
N GLY A 12 -16.61 -1.85 4.35
CA GLY A 12 -15.25 -2.32 4.63
C GLY A 12 -14.20 -1.67 3.72
N ASN A 13 -13.08 -2.37 3.55
CA ASN A 13 -11.95 -1.88 2.75
C ASN A 13 -12.33 -1.77 1.26
N ARG A 14 -11.97 -0.64 0.64
CA ARG A 14 -12.32 -0.29 -0.74
C ARG A 14 -11.12 -0.33 -1.69
N TRP A 15 -10.16 -1.23 -1.46
CA TRP A 15 -9.10 -1.50 -2.43
C TRP A 15 -9.67 -1.86 -3.79
N VAL A 16 -8.91 -1.53 -4.82
CA VAL A 16 -9.32 -1.72 -6.21
C VAL A 16 -9.66 -3.20 -6.45
N GLY A 17 -10.91 -3.45 -6.86
CA GLY A 17 -11.43 -4.80 -7.10
C GLY A 17 -11.90 -5.59 -5.86
N SER A 18 -11.94 -4.97 -4.68
CA SER A 18 -12.48 -5.61 -3.47
C SER A 18 -14.02 -5.63 -3.47
N GLU A 19 -14.64 -6.47 -2.62
CA GLU A 19 -16.10 -6.43 -2.44
C GLU A 19 -16.59 -5.11 -1.80
N GLY A 20 -15.76 -4.46 -0.98
CA GLY A 20 -16.07 -3.16 -0.41
C GLY A 20 -16.09 -2.06 -1.47
N GLU A 21 -15.16 -2.09 -2.43
CA GLU A 21 -15.15 -1.21 -3.61
C GLU A 21 -16.44 -1.40 -4.41
N LYS A 22 -16.74 -2.64 -4.79
CA LYS A 22 -17.94 -2.99 -5.56
C LYS A 22 -19.25 -2.59 -4.87
N SER A 23 -19.35 -2.80 -3.56
CA SER A 23 -20.53 -2.41 -2.77
C SER A 23 -20.69 -0.90 -2.70
N THR A 24 -19.57 -0.18 -2.52
CA THR A 24 -19.54 1.28 -2.51
C THR A 24 -19.95 1.85 -3.86
N ARG A 25 -19.42 1.30 -4.97
CA ARG A 25 -19.79 1.70 -6.33
C ARG A 25 -21.29 1.59 -6.57
N LYS A 26 -21.88 0.43 -6.25
CA LYS A 26 -23.32 0.20 -6.39
C LYS A 26 -24.13 1.20 -5.58
N TYR A 27 -23.69 1.48 -4.36
CA TYR A 27 -24.33 2.46 -3.49
C TYR A 27 -24.27 3.87 -4.07
N ILE A 28 -23.10 4.33 -4.51
CA ILE A 28 -22.91 5.66 -5.12
C ILE A 28 -23.77 5.79 -6.38
N PHE A 29 -23.77 4.79 -7.27
CA PHE A 29 -24.57 4.81 -8.49
C PHE A 29 -26.07 4.98 -8.17
N LYS A 30 -26.60 4.15 -7.27
CA LYS A 30 -27.99 4.24 -6.81
C LYS A 30 -28.29 5.59 -6.17
N ARG A 31 -27.36 6.09 -5.35
CA ARG A 31 -27.47 7.40 -4.71
C ARG A 31 -27.20 8.57 -5.65
N PHE A 32 -26.82 8.36 -6.90
CA PHE A 32 -26.90 9.44 -7.88
C PHE A 32 -28.27 9.43 -8.57
N GLN A 33 -28.82 8.25 -8.88
CA GLN A 33 -30.19 8.11 -9.41
C GLN A 33 -31.22 8.74 -8.47
N GLU A 34 -31.14 8.44 -7.18
CA GLU A 34 -32.13 8.89 -6.18
C GLU A 34 -32.10 10.41 -5.90
N ILE A 35 -31.10 11.17 -6.37
CA ILE A 35 -31.08 12.66 -6.28
C ILE A 35 -31.46 13.31 -7.60
N GLY A 36 -31.82 12.50 -8.61
CA GLY A 36 -32.21 13.01 -9.91
C GLY A 36 -31.04 13.42 -10.80
N LEU A 37 -29.86 12.80 -10.65
CA LEU A 37 -28.82 12.92 -11.67
C LEU A 37 -29.22 12.06 -12.88
N GLU A 38 -29.31 12.69 -14.06
CA GLU A 38 -29.89 12.08 -15.27
C GLU A 38 -28.84 11.48 -16.22
N ASP A 39 -27.58 11.92 -16.14
CA ASP A 39 -26.47 11.48 -16.99
C ASP A 39 -25.40 10.69 -16.20
N ILE A 40 -25.82 9.56 -15.63
CA ILE A 40 -24.94 8.69 -14.85
C ILE A 40 -24.77 7.32 -15.50
N GLU A 41 -23.53 6.90 -15.63
CA GLU A 41 -23.19 5.62 -16.24
C GLU A 41 -22.07 4.91 -15.49
N ILE A 42 -21.91 3.63 -15.81
CA ILE A 42 -20.80 2.82 -15.35
C ILE A 42 -19.78 2.76 -16.48
N GLU A 43 -18.60 3.30 -16.25
CA GLU A 43 -17.48 3.22 -17.18
C GLU A 43 -16.46 2.21 -16.67
N GLU A 44 -16.08 1.25 -17.52
CA GLU A 44 -15.05 0.28 -17.19
C GLU A 44 -13.67 0.79 -17.63
N PHE A 45 -12.69 0.65 -16.74
CA PHE A 45 -11.29 0.94 -17.05
C PHE A 45 -10.40 -0.20 -16.58
N ASP A 46 -9.31 -0.40 -17.32
CA ASP A 46 -8.32 -1.40 -17.00
C ASP A 46 -7.24 -0.81 -16.10
N CYS A 47 -6.92 -1.51 -15.02
CA CYS A 47 -5.81 -1.20 -14.13
C CYS A 47 -4.98 -2.46 -13.86
N LEU A 48 -3.82 -2.25 -13.23
CA LEU A 48 -3.02 -3.36 -12.72
C LEU A 48 -3.63 -3.92 -11.44
N ARG A 49 -3.76 -5.24 -11.38
CA ARG A 49 -4.21 -5.95 -10.20
C ARG A 49 -3.05 -6.12 -9.24
N TYR A 50 -3.23 -5.60 -8.03
CA TYR A 50 -2.46 -6.02 -6.88
C TYR A 50 -3.40 -6.65 -5.85
N THR A 51 -3.16 -7.90 -5.50
CA THR A 51 -3.93 -8.60 -4.47
C THR A 51 -2.96 -9.40 -3.60
N PRO A 52 -2.67 -8.94 -2.38
CA PRO A 52 -1.77 -9.66 -1.49
C PRO A 52 -2.41 -10.98 -1.09
N ARG A 53 -1.67 -12.08 -1.25
CA ARG A 53 -2.15 -13.42 -0.87
C ARG A 53 -1.77 -13.78 0.56
N TYR A 54 -0.56 -13.41 0.95
CA TYR A 54 0.02 -13.77 2.23
C TYR A 54 1.19 -12.83 2.57
N SER A 55 1.37 -12.56 3.86
CA SER A 55 2.56 -11.93 4.42
C SER A 55 2.84 -12.49 5.80
N LYS A 56 4.11 -12.57 6.18
CA LYS A 56 4.55 -12.95 7.52
C LYS A 56 5.81 -12.15 7.87
N LEU A 57 5.85 -11.67 9.11
CA LEU A 57 7.01 -11.03 9.70
C LEU A 57 7.27 -11.71 11.04
N SER A 58 8.50 -12.19 11.23
CA SER A 58 8.93 -12.83 12.47
C SER A 58 10.30 -12.31 12.91
N ILE A 59 10.45 -12.11 14.21
CA ILE A 59 11.73 -11.87 14.88
C ILE A 59 12.25 -13.22 15.32
N GLU A 60 13.27 -13.76 14.66
CA GLU A 60 13.87 -15.06 15.03
C GLU A 60 14.76 -14.97 16.27
N ALA A 61 15.41 -13.82 16.49
CA ALA A 61 16.20 -13.53 17.68
C ALA A 61 16.16 -12.04 18.03
N PRO A 62 16.22 -11.68 19.33
CA PRO A 62 16.32 -12.57 20.49
C PRO A 62 14.96 -13.07 21.02
N LEU A 63 13.83 -12.58 20.49
CA LEU A 63 12.53 -12.69 21.16
C LEU A 63 11.60 -13.79 20.61
N GLN A 64 11.90 -14.40 19.44
CA GLN A 64 11.05 -15.41 18.80
C GLN A 64 9.57 -15.01 18.75
N GLU A 65 9.28 -13.94 18.00
CA GLU A 65 7.96 -13.32 17.95
C GLU A 65 7.44 -13.20 16.51
N THR A 66 6.13 -13.35 16.31
CA THR A 66 5.49 -13.04 15.02
C THR A 66 4.72 -11.74 15.15
N ILE A 67 5.02 -10.80 14.26
CA ILE A 67 4.42 -9.47 14.26
C ILE A 67 3.33 -9.42 13.17
N PRO A 68 2.10 -8.98 13.49
CA PRO A 68 1.09 -8.68 12.48
C PRO A 68 1.64 -7.71 11.44
N CYS A 69 1.56 -8.10 10.17
CA CYS A 69 2.09 -7.28 9.08
C CYS A 69 1.17 -7.35 7.87
N PHE A 70 1.32 -6.34 7.02
CA PHE A 70 0.63 -6.26 5.75
C PHE A 70 1.64 -5.87 4.66
N PRO A 71 1.59 -6.47 3.46
CA PRO A 71 2.56 -6.17 2.43
C PRO A 71 2.27 -4.79 1.81
N LEU A 72 3.34 -4.07 1.48
CA LEU A 72 3.24 -2.80 0.77
C LEU A 72 2.74 -3.06 -0.66
N GLU A 73 1.86 -2.21 -1.19
CA GLU A 73 1.40 -2.30 -2.58
C GLU A 73 2.59 -2.36 -3.55
N TYR A 74 2.51 -3.29 -4.50
CA TYR A 74 3.57 -3.60 -5.47
C TYR A 74 4.93 -3.97 -4.86
N SER A 75 4.94 -4.50 -3.64
CA SER A 75 6.12 -5.20 -3.10
C SER A 75 6.45 -6.43 -3.93
N GLY A 76 7.74 -6.76 -3.99
CA GLY A 76 8.21 -8.00 -4.61
C GLY A 76 7.78 -9.21 -3.77
N ASP A 77 7.56 -10.33 -4.44
CA ASP A 77 7.31 -11.62 -3.78
C ASP A 77 8.64 -12.29 -3.41
N GLY A 78 8.71 -12.90 -2.23
CA GLY A 78 9.91 -13.56 -1.75
C GLY A 78 9.99 -13.68 -0.24
N ILE A 79 11.05 -14.38 0.22
CA ILE A 79 11.40 -14.54 1.63
C ILE A 79 12.78 -13.94 1.84
N VAL A 80 12.90 -13.09 2.85
CA VAL A 80 14.15 -12.45 3.24
C VAL A 80 14.34 -12.67 4.74
N GLU A 81 15.51 -13.18 5.11
CA GLU A 81 15.96 -13.30 6.49
C GLU A 81 17.26 -12.49 6.62
N GLY A 82 17.39 -11.70 7.68
CA GLY A 82 18.57 -10.90 7.88
C GLY A 82 18.46 -9.95 9.06
N GLU A 83 19.58 -9.31 9.37
CA GLU A 83 19.65 -8.29 10.41
C GLU A 83 18.78 -7.09 10.04
N VAL A 84 18.01 -6.60 11.01
CA VAL A 84 17.20 -5.38 10.87
C VAL A 84 18.03 -4.17 11.28
N VAL A 85 18.11 -3.17 10.41
CA VAL A 85 18.73 -1.87 10.70
C VAL A 85 17.67 -0.79 10.71
N TYR A 86 17.59 -0.05 11.81
CA TYR A 86 16.71 1.11 11.92
C TYR A 86 17.29 2.30 11.17
N VAL A 87 16.55 2.83 10.20
CA VAL A 87 16.96 3.91 9.29
C VAL A 87 16.15 5.19 9.52
N ALA A 88 15.53 5.34 10.69
CA ALA A 88 14.66 6.46 11.02
C ALA A 88 13.62 6.72 9.92
N ASP A 89 13.63 7.91 9.32
CA ASP A 89 12.69 8.34 8.29
C ASP A 89 13.13 8.00 6.85
N GLY A 90 14.24 7.27 6.69
CA GLY A 90 14.83 6.93 5.39
C GLY A 90 15.40 8.14 4.61
N SER A 91 15.63 9.28 5.27
CA SER A 91 16.26 10.44 4.65
C SER A 91 17.73 10.21 4.29
N GLU A 92 18.26 11.10 3.45
CA GLU A 92 19.67 11.07 3.05
C GLU A 92 20.58 11.38 4.25
N GLU A 93 20.11 12.20 5.17
CA GLU A 93 20.72 12.53 6.45
C GLU A 93 20.81 11.28 7.33
N SER A 94 19.70 10.55 7.50
CA SER A 94 19.66 9.30 8.28
C SER A 94 20.58 8.22 7.71
N ILE A 95 20.60 8.05 6.38
CA ILE A 95 21.50 7.09 5.72
C ILE A 95 22.97 7.50 5.90
N ARG A 96 23.30 8.80 5.75
CA ARG A 96 24.66 9.32 5.98
C ARG A 96 25.11 9.12 7.43
N ALA A 97 24.24 9.37 8.40
CA ALA A 97 24.53 9.17 9.81
C ALA A 97 24.89 7.70 10.10
N LEU A 98 24.12 6.74 9.58
CA LEU A 98 24.44 5.31 9.71
C LEU A 98 25.81 4.95 9.13
N LYS A 99 26.12 5.45 7.92
CA LYS A 99 27.42 5.22 7.27
C LYS A 99 28.58 5.81 8.08
N ASN A 100 28.41 7.02 8.63
CA ASN A 100 29.42 7.67 9.47
C ASN A 100 29.69 6.88 10.77
N LEU A 101 28.69 6.12 11.25
CA LEU A 101 28.82 5.22 12.39
C LEU A 101 29.38 3.83 12.00
N GLY A 102 29.71 3.60 10.72
CA GLY A 102 30.27 2.35 10.22
C GLY A 102 29.23 1.26 9.89
N TYR A 103 27.93 1.59 9.87
CA TYR A 103 26.89 0.63 9.50
C TYR A 103 26.68 0.57 7.99
N SER A 104 26.49 -0.65 7.48
CA SER A 104 26.12 -0.91 6.08
C SER A 104 24.70 -1.45 6.01
N LEU A 105 23.93 -1.02 5.00
CA LEU A 105 22.59 -1.53 4.71
C LEU A 105 22.60 -2.72 3.74
N LYS A 106 23.76 -3.05 3.15
CA LYS A 106 23.87 -4.08 2.12
C LYS A 106 23.49 -5.45 2.66
N GLY A 107 22.51 -6.09 2.03
CA GLY A 107 21.99 -7.40 2.42
C GLY A 107 21.16 -7.41 3.71
N LYS A 108 20.87 -6.24 4.30
CA LYS A 108 20.10 -6.12 5.54
C LYS A 108 18.65 -5.72 5.27
N ILE A 109 17.80 -5.89 6.28
CA ILE A 109 16.40 -5.44 6.24
C ILE A 109 16.34 -4.03 6.83
N ALA A 110 15.86 -3.06 6.06
CA ALA A 110 15.72 -1.67 6.55
C ALA A 110 14.37 -1.49 7.26
N LEU A 111 14.41 -1.08 8.53
CA LEU A 111 13.25 -0.62 9.29
C LEU A 111 13.16 0.90 9.25
N LEU A 112 12.05 1.43 8.77
CA LEU A 112 11.79 2.88 8.71
C LEU A 112 10.45 3.23 9.36
N LEU A 113 10.42 4.41 10.00
CA LEU A 113 9.21 5.07 10.45
C LEU A 113 8.82 6.12 9.40
N SER A 114 7.75 5.87 8.64
CA SER A 114 7.35 6.77 7.56
C SER A 114 5.89 6.60 7.19
N ASP A 115 5.22 7.74 6.97
CA ASP A 115 3.91 7.85 6.34
C ASP A 115 3.98 7.81 4.80
N THR A 116 5.18 7.99 4.24
CA THR A 116 5.42 8.18 2.81
C THR A 116 6.59 7.32 2.28
N PRO A 117 6.62 6.00 2.58
CA PRO A 117 7.71 5.12 2.22
C PRO A 117 7.95 5.03 0.70
N ALA A 118 6.91 5.26 -0.11
CA ALA A 118 6.98 5.30 -1.58
C ALA A 118 8.13 6.17 -2.11
N PHE A 119 8.34 7.33 -1.48
CA PHE A 119 9.35 8.31 -1.90
C PHE A 119 10.74 8.03 -1.31
N LYS A 120 10.84 7.11 -0.33
CA LYS A 120 12.10 6.77 0.36
C LYS A 120 12.70 5.47 -0.18
N ILE A 121 11.86 4.49 -0.51
CA ILE A 121 12.27 3.15 -0.98
C ILE A 121 13.27 3.19 -2.15
N PRO A 122 13.07 3.98 -3.24
CA PRO A 122 14.00 3.99 -4.36
C PRO A 122 15.44 4.38 -3.98
N ARG A 123 15.62 5.23 -2.97
CA ARG A 123 16.94 5.60 -2.46
C ARG A 123 17.54 4.46 -1.66
N LEU A 124 16.78 3.85 -0.75
CA LEU A 124 17.26 2.73 0.07
C LEU A 124 17.62 1.50 -0.77
N LEU A 125 16.92 1.25 -1.88
CA LEU A 125 17.29 0.20 -2.83
C LEU A 125 18.72 0.36 -3.37
N LYS A 126 19.19 1.60 -3.57
CA LYS A 126 20.57 1.89 -4.01
C LYS A 126 21.63 1.55 -2.95
N GLU A 127 21.22 1.41 -1.69
CA GLU A 127 22.07 0.99 -0.58
C GLU A 127 22.22 -0.54 -0.48
N GLY A 128 21.55 -1.29 -1.35
CA GLY A 128 21.65 -2.74 -1.43
C GLY A 128 20.89 -3.49 -0.33
N VAL A 129 19.86 -2.87 0.25
CA VAL A 129 18.94 -3.53 1.20
C VAL A 129 18.29 -4.76 0.59
N ALA A 130 18.07 -5.78 1.42
CA ALA A 130 17.40 -7.01 1.02
C ALA A 130 15.88 -6.94 1.19
N GLY A 131 15.38 -6.12 2.13
CA GLY A 131 13.96 -5.98 2.41
C GLY A 131 13.64 -4.71 3.20
N PHE A 132 12.35 -4.44 3.34
CA PHE A 132 11.82 -3.26 4.04
C PHE A 132 10.79 -3.66 5.08
N ILE A 133 10.87 -3.02 6.24
CA ILE A 133 9.79 -2.97 7.22
C ILE A 133 9.44 -1.49 7.39
N VAL A 134 8.18 -1.16 7.15
CA VAL A 134 7.66 0.18 7.42
C VAL A 134 6.80 0.07 8.66
N ALA A 135 7.28 0.70 9.73
CA ALA A 135 6.48 0.89 10.93
C ALA A 135 5.81 2.27 10.87
N SER A 136 4.64 2.36 11.47
CA SER A 136 3.89 3.60 11.63
C SER A 136 3.49 3.74 13.08
N ASP A 137 3.44 4.97 13.58
CA ASP A 137 2.93 5.32 14.91
C ASP A 137 1.42 5.65 14.88
N THR A 138 0.76 5.37 13.76
CA THR A 138 -0.70 5.57 13.62
C THR A 138 -1.44 4.75 14.68
N PRO A 139 -2.38 5.34 15.43
CA PRO A 139 -3.09 4.65 16.49
C PRO A 139 -3.90 3.46 15.95
N GLU A 140 -4.24 2.53 16.84
CA GLU A 140 -5.17 1.42 16.57
C GLU A 140 -4.75 0.49 15.42
N ASN A 141 -3.44 0.38 15.14
CA ASN A 141 -2.89 -0.40 14.04
C ASN A 141 -3.44 0.01 12.66
N LEU A 142 -3.83 1.27 12.51
CA LEU A 142 -4.25 1.82 11.23
C LEU A 142 -3.05 1.92 10.27
N ILE A 143 -3.29 1.63 9.00
CA ILE A 143 -2.29 1.81 7.94
C ILE A 143 -2.50 3.21 7.35
N PRO A 144 -1.49 4.10 7.38
CA PRO A 144 -1.64 5.45 6.83
C PRO A 144 -1.87 5.40 5.31
N ALA A 145 -2.58 6.41 4.81
CA ALA A 145 -2.62 6.64 3.36
C ALA A 145 -1.18 6.85 2.84
N PHE A 146 -0.88 6.38 1.64
CA PHE A 146 0.46 6.44 1.01
C PHE A 146 1.55 5.56 1.63
N ALA A 147 1.21 4.60 2.48
CA ALA A 147 2.14 3.60 3.01
C ALA A 147 2.78 2.68 1.93
N ALA A 148 2.48 2.85 0.64
CA ALA A 148 2.88 1.93 -0.42
C ALA A 148 3.41 2.64 -1.68
N LYS A 149 3.97 1.89 -2.63
CA LYS A 149 4.37 2.45 -3.93
C LYS A 149 3.13 3.00 -4.65
N THR A 150 3.22 4.25 -5.11
CA THR A 150 2.15 4.91 -5.87
C THR A 150 1.93 4.31 -7.26
N TYR A 151 2.95 3.65 -7.81
CA TYR A 151 2.90 3.01 -9.12
C TYR A 151 3.58 1.64 -9.06
N PRO A 152 3.14 0.68 -9.91
CA PRO A 152 3.83 -0.59 -10.09
C PRO A 152 5.28 -0.37 -10.55
N PRO A 153 6.19 -1.34 -10.27
CA PRO A 153 7.48 -1.36 -10.96
C PRO A 153 7.29 -1.51 -12.47
N GLU A 154 8.35 -1.29 -13.26
CA GLU A 154 8.34 -1.75 -14.65
C GLU A 154 8.11 -3.26 -14.71
N LEU A 155 7.16 -3.67 -15.55
CA LEU A 155 6.78 -5.07 -15.75
C LEU A 155 7.01 -5.42 -17.21
N GLU A 156 7.56 -6.61 -17.49
CA GLU A 156 7.75 -7.11 -18.85
C GLU A 156 6.41 -7.32 -19.59
N ASP A 157 5.40 -7.83 -18.87
CA ASP A 157 4.04 -8.01 -19.37
C ASP A 157 3.03 -7.55 -18.30
N PRO A 158 2.71 -6.24 -18.24
CA PRO A 158 1.72 -5.72 -17.29
C PRO A 158 0.31 -6.27 -17.57
N MET A 159 -0.01 -6.58 -18.83
CA MET A 159 -1.36 -7.02 -19.22
C MET A 159 -1.73 -8.38 -18.65
N ARG A 160 -0.73 -9.23 -18.33
CA ARG A 160 -0.92 -10.45 -17.54
C ARG A 160 -1.68 -10.22 -16.24
N TRP A 161 -1.52 -9.06 -15.62
CA TRP A 161 -2.11 -8.72 -14.32
C TRP A 161 -3.27 -7.74 -14.44
N ARG A 162 -3.89 -7.63 -15.61
CA ARG A 162 -5.02 -6.72 -15.84
C ARG A 162 -6.22 -7.04 -14.95
N LEU A 163 -6.81 -5.99 -14.41
CA LEU A 163 -8.10 -5.98 -13.74
C LEU A 163 -8.96 -4.89 -14.37
N THR A 164 -10.13 -5.26 -14.88
CA THR A 164 -11.15 -4.32 -15.32
C THR A 164 -12.01 -3.93 -14.12
N VAL A 165 -12.10 -2.62 -13.86
CA VAL A 165 -12.84 -2.07 -12.72
C VAL A 165 -13.91 -1.12 -13.27
N PRO A 166 -15.18 -1.31 -12.90
CA PRO A 166 -16.22 -0.35 -13.22
C PRO A 166 -16.13 0.86 -12.29
N GLY A 167 -16.28 2.08 -12.79
CA GLY A 167 -16.41 3.32 -12.05
C GLY A 167 -17.77 3.98 -12.31
N VAL A 168 -18.24 4.81 -11.37
CA VAL A 168 -19.43 5.65 -11.60
C VAL A 168 -18.96 6.98 -12.17
N ILE A 169 -19.48 7.37 -13.33
CA ILE A 169 -19.22 8.68 -13.93
C ILE A 169 -20.51 9.48 -14.08
N ILE A 170 -20.40 10.80 -14.01
CA ILE A 170 -21.45 11.75 -14.36
C ILE A 170 -20.97 12.44 -15.63
N SER A 171 -21.54 12.10 -16.79
CA SER A 171 -21.19 12.76 -18.03
C SER A 171 -21.95 14.10 -18.09
N ARG A 172 -21.25 15.23 -18.26
CA ARG A 172 -21.92 16.46 -18.66
C ARG A 172 -22.14 16.39 -20.17
N LYS A 173 -23.33 15.96 -20.60
CA LYS A 173 -23.76 16.20 -21.98
C LYS A 173 -24.21 17.65 -22.15
#